data_AF-R0GK48-F1
#
_entry.id   AF-R0GK48-F1
#
_cell.length_a   1.000
_cell.length_b   1.000
_cell.length_c   1.000
_cell.angle_alpha   90.00
_cell.angle_beta   90.00
_cell.angle_gamma   90.00
#
_symmetry.space_group_name_H-M   'P 1'
#
loop_
_entity.id
_entity.type
_entity.pdbx_description
1 polymer ?
#
loop_
_entity_poly.entity_id
_entity_poly.type
_entity_poly.pdbx_seq_one_letter_code
_entity_poly.pdbx_strand_id
1 'polypeptide(L)'
;PSPRGPQVFINFRGIELRRNFISFLHAALVNASINVFIDEDELLGSDLVNLLKRIEESEIALVIFSKDYTSSNWCLDELAKIKERKDQGRLIVIPIFYKLELNGKFGDRFRDMNRNHKHEPEKTQKWKDALKSIPHINGMVLPEQRRASL
;
A
#
# COMPACT_ATOMS: atom_id res chain seq x y z
N PRO A 1 15.12 -16.36 4.66
CA PRO A 1 13.82 -16.38 3.94
C PRO A 1 13.03 -17.65 4.28
N SER A 2 11.75 -17.52 4.65
CA SER A 2 10.87 -18.67 4.91
C SER A 2 10.65 -19.50 3.63
N PRO A 3 10.60 -20.85 3.70
CA PRO A 3 10.26 -21.70 2.56
C PRO A 3 8.85 -21.45 2.00
N ARG A 4 7.97 -20.80 2.77
CA ARG A 4 6.54 -20.61 2.42
C ARG A 4 6.21 -19.27 1.76
N GLY A 5 7.20 -18.43 1.45
CA GLY A 5 6.94 -17.05 0.99
C GLY A 5 6.43 -16.13 2.12
N PRO A 6 6.26 -14.83 1.85
CA PRO A 6 5.73 -13.88 2.84
C PRO A 6 4.29 -14.20 3.24
N GLN A 7 3.95 -14.02 4.50
CA GLN A 7 2.57 -14.12 4.98
C GLN A 7 1.86 -12.77 4.85
N VAL A 8 2.58 -11.68 5.16
CA VAL A 8 2.06 -10.31 5.09
C VAL A 8 2.84 -9.48 4.08
N PHE A 9 2.15 -8.86 3.13
CA PHE A 9 2.68 -7.83 2.23
C PHE A 9 2.34 -6.44 2.78
N ILE A 10 3.33 -5.57 2.99
CA ILE A 10 3.11 -4.18 3.40
C ILE A 10 3.36 -3.26 2.21
N ASN A 11 2.28 -2.64 1.75
CA ASN A 11 2.23 -1.75 0.60
C ASN A 11 2.05 -0.30 1.07
N PHE A 12 3.02 0.56 0.79
CA PHE A 12 3.03 1.94 1.28
C PHE A 12 3.99 2.83 0.49
N ARG A 13 3.87 4.15 0.68
CA ARG A 13 4.81 5.14 0.17
C ARG A 13 5.11 6.21 1.21
N GLY A 14 6.35 6.69 1.25
CA GLY A 14 6.79 7.84 2.03
C GLY A 14 7.92 7.52 3.02
N ILE A 15 9.05 8.22 2.88
CA ILE A 15 10.24 8.03 3.73
C ILE A 15 9.96 8.32 5.21
N GLU A 16 9.10 9.29 5.49
CA GLU A 16 8.64 9.63 6.84
C GLU A 16 7.84 8.46 7.45
N LEU A 17 6.99 7.83 6.63
CA LEU A 17 6.20 6.67 7.03
C LEU A 17 7.13 5.46 7.26
N ARG A 18 8.10 5.24 6.36
CA ARG A 18 9.12 4.17 6.43
C ARG A 18 9.89 4.22 7.75
N ARG A 19 10.47 5.38 8.08
CA ARG A 19 11.35 5.55 9.25
C ARG A 19 10.61 5.45 10.57
N ASN A 20 9.32 5.80 10.58
CA ASN A 20 8.50 5.83 11.78
C ASN A 20 7.57 4.61 11.84
N PHE A 21 6.32 4.75 11.41
CA PHE A 21 5.28 3.73 11.62
C PHE A 21 5.66 2.35 11.06
N ILE A 22 6.24 2.29 9.86
CA ILE A 22 6.57 1.01 9.20
C ILE A 22 7.71 0.30 9.93
N SER A 23 8.71 1.02 10.43
CA SER A 23 9.83 0.41 11.15
C SER A 23 9.36 -0.27 12.43
N PHE A 24 8.46 0.38 13.19
CA PHE A 24 7.84 -0.22 14.38
C PHE A 24 6.91 -1.39 14.03
N LEU A 25 6.04 -1.23 13.01
CA LEU A 25 5.12 -2.28 12.58
C LEU A 25 5.87 -3.53 12.13
N HIS A 26 6.92 -3.36 11.32
CA HIS A 26 7.77 -4.45 10.87
C HIS A 26 8.44 -5.18 12.05
N ALA A 27 9.06 -4.44 12.96
CA ALA A 27 9.70 -5.02 14.14
C ALA A 27 8.70 -5.82 14.99
N ALA A 28 7.48 -5.30 15.20
CA ALA A 28 6.44 -5.99 15.95
C ALA A 28 6.00 -7.30 15.27
N LEU A 29 5.79 -7.30 13.95
CA LEU A 29 5.41 -8.49 13.20
C LEU A 29 6.52 -9.55 13.19
N VAL A 30 7.78 -9.13 13.00
CA VAL A 30 8.95 -10.03 13.07
C VAL A 30 9.10 -10.63 14.47
N ASN A 31 8.91 -9.84 15.53
CA ASN A 31 8.94 -10.33 16.90
C ASN A 31 7.81 -11.34 17.18
N ALA A 32 6.67 -11.19 16.50
CA ALA A 32 5.58 -12.17 16.51
C ALA A 32 5.81 -13.38 15.59
N SER A 33 7.01 -13.52 15.00
CA SER A 33 7.38 -14.58 14.05
C SER A 33 6.51 -14.63 12.79
N ILE A 34 5.94 -13.48 12.38
CA ILE A 34 5.18 -13.34 11.14
C ILE A 34 6.17 -13.02 10.01
N ASN A 35 6.12 -13.77 8.91
CA ASN A 35 6.96 -13.49 7.76
C ASN A 35 6.39 -12.30 6.96
N VAL A 36 7.10 -11.18 6.95
CA VAL A 36 6.66 -9.93 6.32
C VAL A 36 7.52 -9.62 5.11
N PHE A 37 6.88 -9.22 4.01
CA PHE A 37 7.52 -8.52 2.92
C PHE A 37 7.11 -7.05 2.95
N ILE A 38 8.09 -6.16 2.96
CA ILE A 38 7.87 -4.72 2.89
C ILE A 38 8.19 -4.28 1.47
N ASP A 39 7.28 -3.51 0.87
CA ASP A 39 7.60 -2.83 -0.38
C ASP A 39 8.76 -1.83 -0.19
N GLU A 40 9.85 -2.09 -0.91
CA GLU A 40 11.09 -1.30 -0.88
C GLU A 40 11.16 -0.24 -1.99
N ASP A 41 10.04 0.12 -2.62
CA ASP A 41 9.88 1.11 -3.71
C ASP A 41 10.64 2.45 -3.58
N GLU A 42 11.17 2.78 -2.39
CA GLU A 42 12.00 3.96 -2.16
C GLU A 42 13.52 3.70 -2.17
N LEU A 43 13.97 2.46 -2.06
CA LEU A 43 15.37 2.12 -1.81
C LEU A 43 16.10 1.58 -3.03
N LEU A 44 15.47 0.77 -3.87
CA LEU A 44 16.14 0.12 -4.99
C LEU A 44 15.16 -0.10 -6.13
N GLY A 45 15.63 -0.11 -7.39
CA GLY A 45 14.84 -0.42 -8.58
C GLY A 45 14.33 -1.86 -8.56
N SER A 46 13.38 -2.15 -7.68
CA SER A 46 12.70 -3.42 -7.54
C SER A 46 12.00 -3.77 -8.85
N ASP A 47 12.25 -4.97 -9.33
CA ASP A 47 11.52 -5.51 -10.47
C ASP A 47 10.05 -5.66 -10.08
N LEU A 48 9.18 -4.90 -10.75
CA LEU A 48 7.73 -4.96 -10.56
C LEU A 48 7.21 -6.39 -10.65
N VAL A 49 7.81 -7.24 -11.49
CA VAL A 49 7.45 -8.67 -11.60
C VAL A 49 7.65 -9.40 -10.27
N ASN A 50 8.74 -9.11 -9.57
CA ASN A 50 9.03 -9.70 -8.27
C ASN A 50 8.05 -9.20 -7.19
N LEU A 51 7.70 -7.90 -7.19
CA LEU A 51 6.73 -7.34 -6.26
C LEU A 51 5.34 -7.96 -6.43
N LEU A 52 4.86 -8.08 -7.66
CA LEU A 52 3.56 -8.72 -7.95
C LEU A 52 3.55 -10.20 -7.53
N LYS A 53 4.66 -10.91 -7.71
CA LYS A 53 4.80 -12.29 -7.22
C LYS A 53 4.70 -12.36 -5.69
N ARG A 54 5.31 -11.42 -4.97
CA ARG A 54 5.22 -11.37 -3.49
C ARG A 54 3.79 -11.11 -3.01
N ILE A 55 3.01 -10.31 -3.74
CA ILE A 55 1.58 -10.14 -3.48
C ILE A 55 0.82 -11.46 -3.71
N GLU A 56 1.16 -12.21 -4.76
CA GLU A 56 0.51 -13.50 -5.04
C GLU A 56 0.81 -14.59 -4.01
N GLU A 57 2.02 -14.59 -3.45
CA GLU A 57 2.47 -15.49 -2.39
C GLU A 57 1.91 -15.13 -1.01
N SER A 58 1.43 -13.90 -0.81
CA SER A 58 0.97 -13.41 0.49
C SER A 58 -0.45 -13.82 0.83
N GLU A 59 -0.72 -13.99 2.13
CA GLU A 59 -2.05 -14.28 2.67
C GLU A 59 -2.80 -13.00 3.06
N ILE A 60 -2.06 -11.98 3.50
CA ILE A 60 -2.56 -10.68 3.95
C ILE A 60 -1.81 -9.56 3.24
N ALA A 61 -2.52 -8.52 2.80
CA ALA A 61 -1.95 -7.25 2.39
C ALA A 61 -2.38 -6.13 3.33
N LEU A 62 -1.40 -5.44 3.93
CA LEU A 62 -1.59 -4.19 4.64
C LEU A 62 -1.37 -3.04 3.66
N VAL A 63 -2.45 -2.32 3.31
CA VAL A 63 -2.39 -1.18 2.39
C VAL A 63 -2.40 0.10 3.19
N ILE A 64 -1.27 0.80 3.25
CA ILE A 64 -1.11 1.97 4.11
C ILE A 64 -1.23 3.23 3.26
N PHE A 65 -2.46 3.75 3.17
CA PHE A 65 -2.75 4.98 2.47
C PHE A 65 -2.16 6.18 3.22
N SER A 66 -1.27 6.90 2.55
CA SER A 66 -0.58 8.09 3.05
C SER A 66 -0.66 9.22 2.03
N LYS A 67 -0.25 10.44 2.41
CA LYS A 67 -0.19 11.59 1.49
C LYS A 67 0.58 11.29 0.20
N ASP A 68 1.64 10.49 0.26
CA ASP A 68 2.56 10.19 -0.85
C ASP A 68 2.16 8.96 -1.67
N TYR A 69 1.17 8.19 -1.22
CA TYR A 69 0.78 6.91 -1.83
C TYR A 69 0.49 7.02 -3.34
N THR A 70 -0.34 7.97 -3.75
CA THR A 70 -0.75 8.17 -5.16
C THR A 70 0.29 8.84 -6.05
N SER A 71 1.48 9.15 -5.49
CA SER A 71 2.60 9.69 -6.27
C SER A 71 3.49 8.62 -6.92
N SER A 72 3.30 7.34 -6.59
CA SER A 72 4.00 6.21 -7.19
C SER A 72 3.07 5.43 -8.12
N ASN A 73 3.46 5.23 -9.38
CA ASN A 73 2.70 4.36 -10.28
C ASN A 73 2.82 2.89 -9.86
N TRP A 74 3.95 2.48 -9.28
CA TRP A 74 4.16 1.14 -8.73
C TRP A 74 3.21 0.85 -7.57
N CYS A 75 3.11 1.72 -6.55
CA CYS A 75 2.13 1.53 -5.48
C CYS A 75 0.67 1.43 -5.99
N LEU A 76 0.35 2.05 -7.14
CA LEU A 76 -0.96 1.94 -7.77
C LEU A 76 -1.13 0.63 -8.57
N ASP A 77 -0.09 0.16 -9.24
CA ASP A 77 -0.05 -1.14 -9.91
C ASP A 77 -0.16 -2.29 -8.90
N GLU A 78 0.54 -2.17 -7.77
CA GLU A 78 0.41 -3.08 -6.63
C GLU A 78 -1.00 -3.06 -6.05
N LEU A 79 -1.60 -1.87 -5.84
CA LEU A 79 -2.97 -1.75 -5.35
C LEU A 79 -3.98 -2.44 -6.29
N ALA A 80 -3.80 -2.29 -7.60
CA ALA A 80 -4.61 -2.96 -8.60
C ALA A 80 -4.47 -4.49 -8.51
N LYS A 81 -3.24 -5.00 -8.31
CA LYS A 81 -3.01 -6.43 -8.12
C LYS A 81 -3.59 -6.96 -6.81
N ILE A 82 -3.44 -6.20 -5.71
CA ILE A 82 -4.05 -6.52 -4.41
C ILE A 82 -5.57 -6.64 -4.56
N LYS A 83 -6.21 -5.68 -5.25
CA LYS A 83 -7.65 -5.72 -5.54
C LYS A 83 -8.03 -6.97 -6.35
N GLU A 84 -7.27 -7.28 -7.40
CA GLU A 84 -7.48 -8.48 -8.22
C GLU A 84 -7.45 -9.77 -7.36
N ARG A 85 -6.41 -9.93 -6.52
CA ARG A 85 -6.25 -11.11 -5.66
C ARG A 85 -7.33 -11.20 -4.58
N LYS A 86 -7.72 -10.06 -4.01
CA LYS A 86 -8.84 -9.97 -3.08
C LYS A 86 -10.15 -10.41 -3.72
N ASP A 87 -10.45 -9.92 -4.93
CA ASP A 87 -11.70 -10.26 -5.61
C ASP A 87 -11.75 -11.73 -6.04
N GLN A 88 -10.59 -12.37 -6.21
CA GLN A 88 -10.45 -13.83 -6.37
C GLN A 88 -10.61 -14.61 -5.06
N GLY A 89 -10.77 -13.95 -3.90
CA GLY A 89 -10.83 -14.58 -2.58
C GLY A 89 -9.49 -15.16 -2.10
N ARG A 90 -8.37 -14.73 -2.70
CA ARG A 90 -7.03 -15.29 -2.44
C ARG A 90 -6.15 -14.44 -1.53
N LEU A 91 -6.61 -13.25 -1.14
CA LEU A 91 -5.84 -12.30 -0.34
C LEU A 91 -6.77 -11.53 0.60
N ILE A 92 -6.44 -11.53 1.89
CA ILE A 92 -7.11 -10.68 2.88
C ILE A 92 -6.48 -9.30 2.80
N VAL A 93 -7.30 -8.25 2.74
CA VAL A 93 -6.81 -6.86 2.61
C VAL A 93 -7.25 -6.05 3.81
N ILE A 94 -6.29 -5.39 4.46
CA ILE A 94 -6.52 -4.50 5.59
C ILE A 94 -6.04 -3.10 5.19
N PRO A 95 -6.96 -2.17 4.88
CA PRO A 95 -6.58 -0.79 4.61
C PRO A 95 -6.29 -0.04 5.92
N ILE A 96 -5.19 0.71 5.93
CA ILE A 96 -4.76 1.58 7.03
C ILE A 96 -4.65 3.01 6.49
N PHE A 97 -5.35 3.95 7.12
CA PHE A 97 -5.30 5.37 6.74
C PHE A 97 -4.34 6.13 7.65
N TYR A 98 -3.16 6.46 7.15
CA TYR A 98 -2.10 7.13 7.91
C TYR A 98 -1.99 8.61 7.55
N LYS A 99 -2.40 9.49 8.48
CA LYS A 99 -2.36 10.96 8.32
C LYS A 99 -2.90 11.43 6.96
N LEU A 100 -4.00 10.83 6.52
CA LEU A 100 -4.52 11.00 5.16
C LEU A 100 -5.63 12.05 5.10
N GLU A 101 -5.43 13.06 4.27
CA GLU A 101 -6.46 14.03 3.89
C GLU A 101 -6.89 13.77 2.43
N LEU A 102 -8.08 13.18 2.24
CA LEU A 102 -8.57 12.73 0.93
C LEU A 102 -8.79 13.87 -0.07
N ASN A 103 -9.24 15.03 0.41
CA ASN A 103 -9.49 16.23 -0.41
C ASN A 103 -8.24 17.11 -0.58
N GLY A 104 -7.08 16.63 -0.13
CA GLY A 104 -5.81 17.34 -0.23
C GLY A 104 -4.85 16.71 -1.24
N LYS A 105 -3.56 16.72 -0.90
CA LYS A 105 -2.46 16.28 -1.77
C LYS A 105 -2.63 14.88 -2.37
N PHE A 106 -3.35 13.98 -1.70
CA PHE A 106 -3.62 12.63 -2.19
C PHE A 106 -4.40 12.65 -3.52
N GLY A 107 -5.50 13.41 -3.56
CA GLY A 107 -6.34 13.54 -4.76
C GLY A 107 -5.60 14.27 -5.88
N ASP A 108 -4.87 15.34 -5.56
CA ASP A 108 -4.10 16.12 -6.52
C ASP A 108 -3.05 15.26 -7.23
N ARG A 109 -2.25 14.52 -6.45
CA ARG A 109 -1.22 13.61 -6.97
C ARG A 109 -1.79 12.51 -7.84
N PHE A 110 -2.95 11.96 -7.46
CA PHE A 110 -3.61 10.97 -8.30
C PHE A 110 -4.09 11.56 -9.63
N ARG A 111 -4.62 12.79 -9.64
CA ARG A 111 -5.02 13.46 -10.89
C ARG A 111 -3.83 13.68 -11.81
N ASP A 112 -2.69 14.11 -11.28
CA ASP A 112 -1.47 14.27 -12.05
C ASP A 112 -0.95 12.92 -12.58
N MET A 113 -0.93 11.89 -11.73
CA MET A 113 -0.56 10.53 -12.12
C MET A 113 -1.42 9.99 -13.26
N ASN A 114 -2.75 10.19 -13.17
CA ASN A 114 -3.71 9.78 -14.20
C ASN A 114 -3.53 10.58 -15.51
N ARG A 115 -3.16 11.86 -15.44
CA ARG A 115 -2.85 12.67 -16.63
C ARG A 115 -1.58 12.20 -17.33
N ASN A 116 -0.56 11.84 -16.56
CA ASN A 116 0.72 11.34 -17.09
C ASN A 116 0.56 9.98 -17.79
N HIS A 117 -0.44 9.18 -17.38
CA HIS A 117 -0.75 7.87 -17.98
C HIS A 117 -2.03 7.88 -18.83
N LYS A 118 -2.40 9.04 -19.39
CA LYS A 118 -3.64 9.20 -20.19
C LYS A 118 -3.72 8.28 -21.42
N HIS A 119 -2.58 7.79 -21.91
CA HIS A 119 -2.48 6.87 -23.04
C HIS A 119 -2.64 5.40 -22.64
N GLU A 120 -2.78 5.10 -21.34
CA GLU A 120 -2.99 3.76 -20.79
C GLU A 120 -4.34 3.70 -20.04
N PRO A 121 -5.47 3.82 -20.76
CA PRO A 121 -6.79 3.96 -20.14
C PRO A 121 -7.18 2.74 -19.30
N GLU A 122 -6.83 1.52 -19.74
CA GLU A 122 -7.11 0.30 -18.98
C GLU A 122 -6.36 0.27 -17.64
N LYS A 123 -5.09 0.66 -17.65
CA LYS A 123 -4.25 0.74 -16.45
C LYS A 123 -4.80 1.76 -15.46
N THR A 124 -5.06 2.97 -15.93
CA THR A 124 -5.61 4.03 -15.08
C THR A 124 -7.02 3.72 -14.57
N GLN A 125 -7.82 2.97 -15.33
CA GLN A 125 -9.12 2.50 -14.87
C GLN A 125 -8.99 1.50 -13.72
N LYS A 126 -8.07 0.52 -13.83
CA LYS A 126 -7.77 -0.42 -12.73
C LYS A 126 -7.34 0.30 -11.45
N TRP A 127 -6.52 1.35 -11.58
CA TRP A 127 -6.14 2.18 -10.43
C TRP A 127 -7.33 2.87 -9.77
N LYS A 128 -8.23 3.49 -10.57
CA LYS A 128 -9.45 4.12 -10.06
C LYS A 128 -10.34 3.12 -9.33
N ASP A 129 -10.54 1.95 -9.92
CA ASP A 129 -11.38 0.91 -9.36
C ASP A 129 -10.80 0.38 -8.04
N ALA A 130 -9.48 0.25 -7.96
CA ALA A 130 -8.79 -0.19 -6.75
C ALA A 130 -8.83 0.88 -5.64
N LEU A 131 -8.54 2.15 -5.97
CA LEU A 131 -8.65 3.28 -5.04
C LEU A 131 -10.07 3.53 -4.57
N LYS A 132 -11.08 3.19 -5.38
CA LYS A 132 -12.48 3.23 -4.95
C LYS A 132 -12.81 2.04 -4.06
N SER A 133 -12.40 0.84 -4.40
CA SER A 133 -12.86 -0.38 -3.71
C SER A 133 -12.14 -0.66 -2.39
N ILE A 134 -10.82 -0.54 -2.34
CA ILE A 134 -10.02 -1.00 -1.19
C ILE A 134 -10.28 -0.17 0.07
N PRO A 135 -10.37 1.17 0.02
CA PRO A 135 -10.70 1.98 1.19
C PRO A 135 -12.06 1.69 1.85
N HIS A 136 -13.01 1.09 1.13
CA HIS A 136 -14.34 0.77 1.65
C HIS A 136 -14.42 -0.60 2.34
N ILE A 137 -13.31 -1.32 2.43
CA ILE A 137 -13.19 -2.51 3.27
C ILE A 137 -13.06 -2.04 4.73
N ASN A 138 -13.63 -2.77 5.68
CA ASN A 138 -13.44 -2.49 7.11
C ASN A 138 -11.94 -2.36 7.41
N GLY A 139 -11.51 -1.16 7.78
CA GLY A 139 -10.11 -0.76 7.93
C GLY A 139 -9.83 -0.08 9.27
N MET A 140 -8.57 0.29 9.47
CA MET A 140 -8.12 1.04 10.64
C MET A 140 -7.75 2.48 10.27
N VAL A 141 -8.27 3.44 11.01
CA VAL A 141 -7.91 4.86 10.87
C VAL A 141 -6.90 5.23 11.95
N LEU A 142 -5.74 5.74 11.56
CA LEU A 142 -4.68 6.20 12.47
C LEU A 142 -4.51 7.72 12.34
N PRO A 143 -5.29 8.52 13.09
CA PRO A 143 -5.15 9.97 13.08
C PRO A 143 -3.87 10.39 13.79
N GLU A 144 -3.43 11.62 13.54
CA GLU A 144 -2.34 12.22 14.32
C GLU A 144 -2.79 12.37 15.78
N GLN A 145 -2.01 11.83 16.73
CA GLN A 145 -2.19 12.22 18.12
C GLN A 145 -1.85 13.71 18.22
N ARG A 146 -2.86 14.55 18.47
CA ARG A 146 -2.61 15.91 18.95
C ARG A 146 -1.77 15.74 20.21
N ARG A 147 -0.54 16.25 20.20
CA ARG A 147 0.14 16.55 21.47
C ARG A 147 -0.85 17.38 22.27
N ALA A 148 -1.26 16.91 23.44
CA ALA A 148 -1.87 17.78 24.42
C ALA A 148 -0.80 18.85 24.70
N SER A 149 -1.04 20.06 24.21
CA SER A 149 -0.32 21.23 24.69
C SER A 149 -0.63 21.31 26.19
N LEU A 150 0.38 21.07 27.02
CA LEU A 150 0.35 21.42 28.44
C LEU A 150 0.35 22.95 28.57
#